data_AF-X1TEA3-F1
#
_entry.id   AF-X1TEA3-F1
#
_cell.length_a   1.000
_cell.length_b   1.000
_cell.length_c   1.000
_cell.angle_alpha   90.00
_cell.angle_beta   90.00
_cell.angle_gamma   90.00
#
_symmetry.space_group_name_H-M   'P 1'
#
loop_
_entity.id
_entity.type
_entity.pdbx_description
1 polymer ?
#
loop_
_entity_poly.entity_id
_entity_poly.type
_entity_poly.pdbx_seq_one_letter_code
_entity_poly.pdbx_strand_id
1 'polypeptide(L)' 'MARGKIALERAQKVADAVMERLIPYCQRIDIAGSIRKGKPWVNDVDLVLVPKTSG' A
#
# COMPACT_ATOMS: atom_id res chain seq x y z
N MET A 1 19.62 9.70 5.73
CA MET A 1 18.39 8.88 5.78
C MET A 1 18.61 7.72 6.76
N ALA A 2 17.62 7.34 7.56
CA ALA A 2 17.70 6.13 8.37
C ALA A 2 17.67 4.89 7.47
N ARG A 3 18.33 3.80 7.90
CA ARG A 3 18.40 2.53 7.17
C ARG A 3 16.96 2.00 6.93
N GLY A 4 16.69 1.48 5.73
CA GLY A 4 15.40 0.84 5.39
C GLY A 4 14.27 1.76 4.90
N LYS A 5 14.49 3.08 4.77
CA LYS A 5 13.48 3.99 4.21
C LYS A 5 13.64 4.20 2.71
N ILE A 6 12.53 4.30 1.98
CA ILE A 6 12.50 4.66 0.55
C ILE A 6 11.68 5.94 0.33
N ALA A 7 11.88 6.58 -0.83
CA ALA A 7 11.11 7.76 -1.22
C ALA A 7 9.63 7.42 -1.48
N LEU A 8 8.74 8.37 -1.18
CA LEU A 8 7.29 8.22 -1.36
C LEU A 8 6.91 7.70 -2.75
N GLU A 9 7.50 8.24 -3.82
CA GLU A 9 7.20 7.83 -5.19
C GLU A 9 7.50 6.34 -5.42
N ARG A 10 8.64 5.87 -4.91
CA ARG A 10 9.00 4.45 -5.01
C ARG A 10 8.07 3.58 -4.16
N ALA A 11 7.71 4.04 -2.96
CA ALA A 11 6.77 3.33 -2.10
C ALA A 11 5.38 3.22 -2.74
N GLN A 12 4.90 4.28 -3.40
CA GLN A 12 3.64 4.30 -4.13
C GLN A 12 3.63 3.23 -5.23
N LYS A 13 4.68 3.18 -6.07
CA LYS A 13 4.80 2.16 -7.13
C LYS A 13 4.77 0.72 -6.58
N VAL A 14 5.39 0.49 -5.41
CA VAL A 14 5.35 -0.83 -4.75
C VAL A 14 3.95 -1.13 -4.23
N ALA A 15 3.30 -0.17 -3.58
CA ALA A 15 1.95 -0.33 -3.05
C ALA A 15 0.94 -0.61 -4.18
N ASP A 16 1.03 0.12 -5.29
CA ASP A 16 0.17 -0.06 -6.46
C ASP A 16 0.33 -1.47 -7.05
N ALA A 17 1.57 -1.95 -7.24
CA ALA A 17 1.84 -3.30 -7.76
C ALA A 17 1.32 -4.41 -6.84
N VAL A 18 1.32 -4.21 -5.52
CA VAL A 18 0.71 -5.15 -4.57
C VAL A 18 -0.80 -5.08 -4.65
N MET A 19 -1.39 -3.88 -4.69
CA MET A 19 -2.83 -3.69 -4.84
C MET A 19 -3.36 -4.36 -6.10
N GLU A 20 -2.73 -4.17 -7.25
CA GLU A 20 -3.14 -4.79 -8.53
C GLU A 20 -3.30 -6.31 -8.41
N ARG A 21 -2.41 -6.97 -7.66
CA ARG A 21 -2.48 -8.42 -7.42
C ARG A 21 -3.57 -8.82 -6.44
N LEU A 22 -3.95 -7.93 -5.52
CA LEU A 22 -4.93 -8.20 -4.46
C LEU A 22 -6.37 -7.78 -4.83
N ILE A 23 -6.55 -6.78 -5.70
CA ILE A 23 -7.84 -6.27 -6.16
C ILE A 23 -8.84 -7.39 -6.56
N PRO A 24 -8.43 -8.46 -7.29
CA PRO A 24 -9.35 -9.54 -7.66
C PRO A 24 -10.03 -10.22 -6.46
N TYR A 25 -9.39 -10.22 -5.29
CA TYR A 25 -9.85 -10.87 -4.06
C TYR A 25 -10.51 -9.91 -3.06
N CYS A 26 -10.55 -8.60 -3.36
CA CYS A 26 -11.00 -7.57 -2.44
C CYS A 26 -12.30 -6.91 -2.95
N GLN A 27 -13.29 -6.76 -2.09
CA GLN A 27 -14.45 -5.91 -2.36
C GLN A 27 -14.03 -4.44 -2.35
N ARG A 28 -13.12 -4.08 -1.44
CA ARG A 28 -12.47 -2.77 -1.37
C ARG A 28 -11.02 -2.95 -0.93
N ILE A 29 -10.11 -2.13 -1.44
CA ILE A 29 -8.72 -2.09 -1.01
C ILE A 29 -8.20 -0.66 -1.15
N ASP A 30 -7.50 -0.17 -0.14
CA ASP A 30 -6.98 1.19 -0.06
C ASP A 30 -5.56 1.20 0.53
N ILE A 31 -4.74 2.15 0.10
CA ILE A 31 -3.43 2.42 0.71
C ILE A 31 -3.62 3.25 1.98
N ALA A 32 -2.97 2.83 3.06
CA ALA A 32 -3.02 3.49 4.35
C ALA A 32 -1.65 4.02 4.77
N GLY A 33 -1.47 4.20 6.09
CA GLY A 33 -0.14 4.44 6.64
C GLY A 33 0.56 5.72 6.21
N SER A 34 1.87 5.63 6.09
CA SER A 34 2.77 6.75 5.77
C SER A 34 2.66 7.23 4.31
N ILE A 35 2.32 6.32 3.39
CA ILE A 35 2.08 6.62 1.97
C ILE A 35 0.84 7.51 1.83
N ARG A 36 -0.29 7.13 2.45
CA ARG A 36 -1.52 7.94 2.47
C ARG A 36 -1.31 9.33 3.09
N LYS A 37 -0.41 9.45 4.07
CA LYS A 37 -0.06 10.73 4.72
C LYS A 37 0.93 11.56 3.90
N GLY A 38 1.40 11.07 2.75
CA GLY A 38 2.35 11.77 1.90
C GLY A 38 3.72 11.98 2.56
N LYS A 39 4.17 11.08 3.45
CA LYS A 39 5.48 11.24 4.09
C LYS A 39 6.59 11.06 3.04
N PRO A 40 7.60 11.94 2.99
CA PRO A 40 8.65 11.86 1.97
C PRO A 40 9.50 10.60 2.09
N TRP A 41 9.58 10.01 3.30
CA TRP A 41 10.32 8.78 3.60
C TRP A 41 9.40 7.74 4.22
N VAL A 42 9.30 6.59 3.54
CA VAL A 42 8.39 5.48 3.87
C VAL A 42 9.21 4.26 4.30
N ASN A 43 8.76 3.57 5.35
CA ASN A 43 9.43 2.38 5.88
C ASN A 43 8.83 1.09 5.29
N ASP A 44 7.50 1.05 5.19
CA ASP A 44 6.68 -0.11 4.90
C ASP A 44 5.42 0.32 4.11
N VAL A 45 4.74 -0.66 3.53
CA VAL A 45 3.47 -0.49 2.81
C VAL A 45 2.34 -0.98 3.70
N ASP A 46 1.45 -0.07 4.07
CA ASP A 46 0.21 -0.39 4.79
C ASP A 46 -0.97 -0.44 3.83
N LEU A 47 -1.68 -1.57 3.76
CA LEU A 47 -2.91 -1.73 2.99
C LEU A 47 -4.07 -2.07 3.92
N VAL A 48 -5.25 -1.51 3.65
CA VAL A 48 -6.50 -1.89 4.32
C VAL A 48 -7.45 -2.43 3.26
N LEU A 49 -8.02 -3.61 3.50
CA LEU A 49 -8.91 -4.26 2.54
C LEU A 49 -10.14 -4.88 3.20
N VAL A 50 -11.21 -4.94 2.42
CA VAL A 50 -12.41 -5.75 2.68
C VAL A 50 -12.36 -6.93 1.71
N PRO A 51 -12.27 -8.18 2.19
CA PRO A 51 -12.20 -9.35 1.30
C PRO A 51 -13.53 -9.54 0.57
N LYS A 52 -13.49 -10.09 -0.65
CA LYS A 52 -14.69 -10.67 -1.27
C LYS A 52 -15.03 -11.92 -0.47
N THR A 53 -16.19 -11.94 0.18
CA THR A 53 -16.73 -13.17 0.73
C THR A 53 -17.33 -13.98 -0.42
N SER A 54 -16.88 -15.22 -0.60
CA SER A 54 -17.61 -16.21 -1.38
C SER A 54 -18.90 -16.51 -0.61
N GLY A 55 -20.01 -15.90 -1.05
CA GLY A 55 -21.35 -16.38 -0.71
C GLY A 55 -21.63 -17.71 -1.40
#